data_AF-A0AAV6R2E1-F1
#
_entry.id   AF-A0AAV6R2E1-F1
#
_cell.length_a   1.000
_cell.length_b   1.000
_cell.length_c   1.000
_cell.angle_alpha   90.00
_cell.angle_beta   90.00
_cell.angle_gamma   90.00
#
_symmetry.space_group_name_H-M   'P 1'
#
loop_
_entity.id
_entity.type
_entity.pdbx_description
1 polymer ?
#
loop_
_entity_poly.entity_id
_entity_poly.type
_entity_poly.pdbx_seq_one_letter_code
_entity_poly.pdbx_strand_id
1 'polypeptide(L)' 'MEDLSGVFRMMDSNGNCFLDFDELWKGFSNSGVSMDQQDTVTVFKYFDRDGSRTVDIGEYLVAVWVHI' A
#
# COMPACT_ATOMS: atom_id res chain seq x y z
N MET A 1 -8.05 -12.45 11.87
CA MET A 1 -6.86 -11.85 11.22
C MET A 1 -6.94 -12.17 9.73
N GLU A 2 -8.03 -11.81 9.05
CA GLU A 2 -8.39 -12.51 7.80
C GLU A 2 -8.56 -11.64 6.55
N ASP A 3 -8.45 -10.31 6.61
CA ASP A 3 -8.84 -9.49 5.44
C ASP A 3 -7.73 -8.57 4.90
N LEU A 4 -6.68 -8.27 5.67
CA LEU A 4 -5.63 -7.33 5.22
C LEU A 4 -4.62 -7.97 4.25
N SER A 5 -4.31 -9.25 4.44
CA SER A 5 -3.45 -10.01 3.52
C SER A 5 -4.13 -10.27 2.17
N GLY A 6 -5.47 -10.40 2.17
CA GLY A 6 -6.26 -10.53 0.94
C GLY A 6 -6.25 -9.25 0.11
N VAL A 7 -6.44 -8.09 0.76
CA VAL A 7 -6.35 -6.77 0.10
C VAL A 7 -4.94 -6.52 -0.44
N PHE A 8 -3.91 -6.81 0.35
CA PHE A 8 -2.51 -6.67 -0.07
C PHE A 8 -2.23 -7.52 -1.31
N ARG A 9 -2.63 -8.79 -1.31
CA ARG A 9 -2.46 -9.69 -2.46
C ARG A 9 -3.29 -9.30 -3.68
N MET A 10 -4.40 -8.60 -3.49
CA MET A 10 -5.21 -8.08 -4.59
C MET A 10 -4.57 -6.84 -5.24
N MET A 11 -3.74 -6.10 -4.49
CA MET A 11 -2.97 -4.96 -5.00
C MET A 11 -1.63 -5.39 -5.61
N ASP A 12 -0.97 -6.41 -5.04
CA ASP A 12 0.27 -7.02 -5.54
C ASP A 12 0.03 -7.72 -6.89
N SER A 13 0.24 -7.00 -7.98
CA SER A 13 -0.06 -7.46 -9.33
C SER A 13 1.09 -8.27 -9.93
N ASN A 14 2.32 -7.97 -9.50
CA ASN A 14 3.52 -8.68 -9.95
C ASN A 14 3.83 -9.93 -9.10
N GLY A 15 3.18 -10.09 -7.93
CA GLY A 15 3.31 -11.25 -7.04
C GLY A 15 4.63 -11.29 -6.28
N ASN A 16 5.32 -10.15 -6.14
CA ASN A 16 6.62 -10.06 -5.49
C ASN A 16 6.52 -9.93 -3.96
N CYS A 17 5.29 -9.87 -3.39
CA CYS A 17 5.00 -9.63 -1.97
C CYS A 17 5.38 -8.24 -1.46
N PHE A 18 5.57 -7.27 -2.36
CA PHE A 18 5.80 -5.87 -2.11
C PHE A 18 4.81 -5.05 -2.95
N LEU A 19 4.47 -3.85 -2.50
CA LEU A 19 3.71 -2.90 -3.30
C LEU A 19 4.62 -1.77 -3.73
N ASP A 20 4.92 -1.69 -5.01
CA ASP A 20 5.57 -0.52 -5.57
C ASP A 20 4.58 0.65 -5.71
N PHE A 21 5.10 1.84 -6.01
CA PHE A 21 4.28 3.06 -6.11
C PHE A 21 3.14 2.92 -7.14
N ASP A 22 3.40 2.23 -8.25
CA ASP A 22 2.41 2.05 -9.31
C ASP A 22 1.32 1.05 -8.88
N GLU A 23 1.70 -0.03 -8.21
CA GLU A 23 0.78 -1.00 -7.61
C GLU A 23 -0.09 -0.39 -6.51
N LEU A 24 0.50 0.43 -5.62
CA LEU A 24 -0.24 1.13 -4.57
C LEU A 24 -1.20 2.17 -5.16
N TRP A 25 -0.74 2.95 -6.16
CA TRP A 25 -1.57 3.92 -6.87
C TRP A 25 -2.77 3.26 -7.55
N LYS A 26 -2.53 2.18 -8.30
CA LYS A 26 -3.60 1.38 -8.93
C LYS A 26 -4.51 0.76 -7.88
N GLY A 27 -3.96 0.30 -6.75
CA GLY A 27 -4.72 -0.22 -5.62
C GLY A 27 -5.72 0.77 -5.06
N PHE A 28 -5.32 2.03 -4.84
CA PHE A 28 -6.23 3.09 -4.40
C PHE A 28 -7.27 3.43 -5.45
N SER A 29 -6.86 3.57 -6.71
CA SER A 29 -7.76 3.88 -7.81
C SER A 29 -8.83 2.78 -8.01
N ASN A 30 -8.44 1.51 -7.85
CA ASN A 30 -9.36 0.35 -7.90
C ASN A 30 -10.26 0.27 -6.67
N SER A 31 -9.78 0.74 -5.51
CA SER A 31 -10.56 0.80 -4.27
C SER A 31 -11.59 1.95 -4.26
N GLY A 32 -11.67 2.73 -5.34
CA GLY A 32 -12.58 3.88 -5.46
C GLY A 32 -12.05 5.16 -4.83
N VAL A 33 -10.78 5.17 -4.40
CA VAL A 33 -10.12 6.36 -3.86
C VAL A 33 -9.36 7.05 -4.98
N SER A 34 -9.92 8.15 -5.49
CA SER A 34 -9.25 9.02 -6.46
C SER A 34 -8.37 9.99 -5.69
N MET A 35 -7.07 9.68 -5.59
CA MET A 35 -6.07 10.55 -4.97
C MET A 35 -5.29 11.29 -6.05
N ASP A 36 -4.77 12.49 -5.76
CA ASP A 36 -3.80 13.14 -6.64
C ASP A 36 -2.42 12.49 -6.49
N GLN A 37 -1.57 12.60 -7.50
CA GLN A 37 -0.22 12.04 -7.49
C GLN A 37 0.59 12.52 -6.27
N GLN A 38 0.38 13.76 -5.83
CA GLN A 38 1.03 14.30 -4.62
C GLN A 38 0.53 13.65 -3.33
N ASP A 39 -0.78 13.40 -3.24
CA ASP A 39 -1.38 12.73 -2.08
C ASP A 39 -0.88 11.28 -2.02
N THR A 40 -0.83 10.58 -3.15
CA THR A 40 -0.29 9.21 -3.14
C THR A 40 1.19 9.16 -2.85
N VAL A 41 2.00 10.13 -3.26
CA VAL A 41 3.41 10.19 -2.82
C VAL A 41 3.50 10.38 -1.30
N THR A 42 2.61 11.19 -0.71
CA THR A 42 2.57 11.41 0.73
C THR A 42 2.14 10.16 1.48
N VAL A 43 1.10 9.49 1.00
CA VAL A 43 0.59 8.23 1.54
C VAL A 43 1.63 7.13 1.39
N PHE A 44 2.25 7.00 0.22
CA PHE A 44 3.31 6.04 -0.05
C PHE A 44 4.47 6.19 0.93
N LYS A 45 4.95 7.42 1.15
CA LYS A 45 5.98 7.73 2.16
C LYS A 45 5.54 7.48 3.60
N TYR A 46 4.23 7.51 3.87
CA TYR A 46 3.71 7.18 5.19
C TYR A 46 3.77 5.68 5.45
N PHE A 47 3.53 4.87 4.43
CA PHE A 47 3.65 3.41 4.48
C PHE A 47 5.12 2.95 4.46
N ASP A 48 5.92 3.44 3.50
CA ASP A 48 7.36 3.16 3.31
C ASP A 48 8.19 3.84 4.40
N ARG A 49 8.37 3.13 5.52
CA ARG A 49 9.08 3.63 6.71
C ARG A 49 10.57 3.40 6.60
N ASP A 50 10.99 2.36 5.92
CA ASP A 50 12.41 2.04 5.75
C ASP A 50 13.06 2.80 4.58
N GLY A 51 12.25 3.37 3.68
CA GLY A 51 12.72 4.11 2.52
C GLY A 51 13.16 3.19 1.37
N SER A 52 12.70 1.93 1.36
CA SER A 52 12.97 0.96 0.30
C SER A 52 12.31 1.34 -1.03
N ARG A 53 11.37 2.29 -1.02
CA ARG A 53 10.51 2.66 -2.15
C ARG A 53 9.55 1.54 -2.56
N THR A 54 9.27 0.63 -1.63
CA THR A 54 8.32 -0.46 -1.75
C THR A 54 7.64 -0.62 -0.40
N VAL A 55 6.35 -0.96 -0.39
CA VAL A 55 5.63 -1.24 0.86
C VAL A 55 5.54 -2.74 1.05
N ASP A 56 6.17 -3.26 2.09
CA ASP A 56 6.01 -4.67 2.45
C ASP A 56 4.75 -4.91 3.30
N ILE A 57 4.34 -6.18 3.43
CA ILE A 57 3.14 -6.54 4.19
C ILE A 57 3.23 -6.12 5.68
N GLY A 58 4.42 -6.14 6.26
CA GLY A 58 4.67 -5.68 7.63
C GLY A 58 4.47 -4.17 7.75
N GLU A 59 5.01 -3.38 6.83
CA GLU A 59 4.78 -1.93 6.77
C GLU A 59 3.31 -1.58 6.56
N TYR A 60 2.64 -2.28 5.63
CA TYR A 60 1.21 -2.13 5.39
C TYR A 60 0.37 -2.41 6.65
N LEU A 61 0.65 -3.53 7.32
CA LEU A 61 -0.04 -3.87 8.58
C LEU A 61 0.24 -2.85 9.67
N VAL A 62 1.50 -2.45 9.86
CA VAL A 62 1.85 -1.47 10.90
C VAL A 62 1.13 -0.14 10.67
N ALA A 63 1.09 0.36 9.43
CA ALA A 63 0.39 1.60 9.11
C ALA A 63 -1.13 1.51 9.36
N VAL A 64 -1.76 0.38 9.04
CA VAL A 64 -3.20 0.15 9.29
C VAL A 64 -3.50 -0.03 10.78
N TRP A 65 -2.63 -0.71 11.52
CA TRP A 65 -2.80 -0.97 12.96
C TRP A 65 -2.56 0.26 13.84
N VAL A 66 -1.77 1.23 13.38
CA VAL A 66 -1.54 2.49 14.10
C VAL A 66 -2.77 3.41 14.08
N HIS A 67 -3.75 3.15 13.21
CA HIS A 67 -4.95 3.97 13.04
C HIS A 67 -6.24 3.38 13.66
N ILE A 68 -6.16 2.25 14.39
CA ILE A 68 -7.28 1.62 15.12
C ILE A 68 -7.08 1.75 16.63
#